data_AF-A0A1M7RK86-F1
#
_entry.id   AF-A0A1M7RK86-F1
#
_cell.length_a   1.000
_cell.length_b   1.000
_cell.length_c   1.000
_cell.angle_alpha   90.00
_cell.angle_beta   90.00
_cell.angle_gamma   90.00
#
_symmetry.space_group_name_H-M   'P 1'
#
loop_
_entity.id
_entity.type
_entity.pdbx_description
1 polymer ?
#
loop_
_entity_poly.entity_id
_entity_poly.type
_entity_poly.pdbx_seq_one_letter_code
_entity_poly.pdbx_strand_id
1 'polypeptide(L)'
;MTADNVVPVRRGTPRLHEWLTRSIHDLAPAIVAELVERLPVYSTLPPEQLRRDIVQVVQRALRGFAAFVRDGGPPDSGDLAALRESAIRRAEEGVPLDAVLGAYFVGARYLVDAFLREVDHHEDPTAVAQLPGQLLTLLQPVTAAVLDGYLRVAQASWSADRDAEQTLLNALLDGKPAGEAAARAGVALPPGYLVLSVAVGRHPDETAPGVDPLIAARRKVRRLRAELRHQTRGTALVTLAADGGLVLLPMPVPADALTAAHWRDLADLVDRLSRQCGVTLTVGAAEAESDGVPDAARLAAEVRQVASTAGRGPGVHRLSDVLLEYQLSRPGAAHAQLAALLRPVAERPDLLDTLQAFLRCALDRRETAARLQVHPNTVDYRLRRVTALTGLDTGRSHDLLLLHAALAALGRPPGHRA
;
A
#
# COMPACT_ATOMS: atom_id res chain seq x y z
N MET A 1 19.54 39.29 -3.42
CA MET A 1 20.74 39.48 -4.26
C MET A 1 21.51 38.17 -4.29
N THR A 2 21.22 37.33 -5.28
CA THR A 2 22.16 36.46 -6.01
C THR A 2 21.34 36.00 -7.20
N ALA A 3 21.50 36.76 -8.28
CA ALA A 3 20.82 36.55 -9.54
C ALA A 3 21.23 35.21 -10.14
N ASP A 4 20.25 34.62 -10.81
CA ASP A 4 20.33 33.51 -11.74
C ASP A 4 21.66 33.46 -12.50
N ASN A 5 22.50 32.48 -12.14
CA ASN A 5 23.62 32.06 -12.97
C ASN A 5 23.10 31.03 -13.99
N VAL A 6 22.11 31.44 -14.80
CA VAL A 6 21.77 30.71 -16.01
C VAL A 6 22.80 31.15 -17.05
N VAL A 7 23.80 30.31 -17.27
CA VAL A 7 24.72 30.46 -18.41
C VAL A 7 23.86 30.53 -19.67
N PRO A 8 23.88 31.63 -20.44
CA PRO A 8 23.08 31.71 -21.64
C PRO A 8 23.55 30.62 -22.60
N VAL A 9 22.65 29.71 -22.98
CA VAL A 9 22.87 28.76 -24.06
C VAL A 9 23.17 29.59 -25.31
N ARG A 10 24.45 29.64 -25.71
CA ARG A 10 24.85 30.34 -26.94
C ARG A 10 24.11 29.71 -28.12
N ARG A 11 23.64 30.55 -29.05
CA ARG A 11 23.01 30.15 -30.31
C ARG A 11 23.79 29.00 -30.93
N GLY A 12 23.10 27.92 -31.29
CA GLY A 12 23.74 26.79 -31.95
C GLY A 12 24.30 27.18 -33.30
N THR A 13 25.25 26.40 -33.79
CA THR A 13 25.87 26.69 -35.08
C THR A 13 24.85 26.62 -36.21
N PRO A 14 24.74 27.66 -37.07
CA PRO A 14 23.81 27.69 -38.21
C PRO A 14 23.85 26.41 -39.06
N ARG A 15 25.04 25.78 -39.17
CA ARG A 15 25.26 24.52 -39.88
C ARG A 15 24.54 23.30 -39.31
N LEU A 16 24.45 23.14 -37.98
CA LEU A 16 23.72 22.02 -37.37
C LEU A 16 22.22 22.12 -37.67
N HIS A 17 21.67 23.33 -37.55
CA HIS A 17 20.28 23.60 -37.92
C HIS A 17 20.00 23.32 -39.41
N GLU A 18 20.87 23.80 -40.29
CA GLU A 18 20.76 23.58 -41.75
C GLU A 18 20.85 22.10 -42.12
N TRP A 19 21.81 21.36 -41.53
CA TRP A 19 21.96 19.92 -41.75
C TRP A 19 20.74 19.14 -41.26
N LEU A 20 20.27 19.42 -40.03
CA LEU A 20 19.06 18.79 -39.49
C LEU A 20 17.89 19.02 -40.42
N THR A 21 17.67 20.27 -40.83
CA THR A 21 16.51 20.63 -41.65
C THR A 21 16.53 19.95 -43.02
N ARG A 22 17.70 19.81 -43.64
CA ARG A 22 17.85 19.08 -44.92
C ARG A 22 17.71 17.57 -44.77
N SER A 23 18.15 17.00 -43.65
CA SER A 23 18.33 15.56 -43.48
C SER A 23 17.19 14.86 -42.73
N ILE A 24 16.21 15.58 -42.17
CA ILE A 24 15.10 15.01 -41.37
C ILE A 24 14.38 13.84 -42.07
N HIS A 25 14.17 13.94 -43.38
CA HIS A 25 13.43 12.91 -44.13
C HIS A 25 14.20 11.59 -44.26
N ASP A 26 15.53 11.64 -44.23
CA ASP A 26 16.40 10.46 -44.28
C ASP A 26 16.77 9.97 -42.87
N LEU A 27 16.99 10.89 -41.94
CA LEU A 27 17.31 10.60 -40.54
C LEU A 27 16.16 9.89 -39.83
N ALA A 28 14.91 10.32 -40.05
CA ALA A 28 13.77 9.74 -39.36
C ALA A 28 13.59 8.23 -39.59
N PRO A 29 13.51 7.72 -40.84
CA PRO A 29 13.41 6.28 -41.08
C PRO A 29 14.65 5.52 -40.60
N ALA A 30 15.84 6.12 -40.69
CA ALA A 30 17.07 5.50 -40.21
C ALA A 30 17.10 5.37 -38.67
N ILE A 31 16.63 6.38 -37.95
CA ILE A 31 16.44 6.31 -36.49
C ILE A 31 15.42 5.21 -36.15
N VAL A 32 14.30 5.12 -36.87
CA VAL A 32 13.33 4.05 -36.61
C VAL A 32 13.93 2.66 -36.82
N ALA A 33 14.78 2.48 -37.84
CA ALA A 33 15.52 1.23 -38.01
C ALA A 33 16.45 0.93 -36.81
N GLU A 34 17.17 1.94 -36.31
CA GLU A 34 18.00 1.82 -35.10
C GLU A 34 17.16 1.47 -33.86
N LEU A 35 15.95 2.03 -33.73
CA LEU A 35 15.03 1.69 -32.64
C LEU A 35 14.64 0.21 -32.68
N VAL A 36 14.29 -0.30 -33.87
CA VAL A 36 13.91 -1.71 -34.06
C VAL A 36 15.07 -2.65 -33.73
N GLU A 37 16.30 -2.28 -34.08
CA GLU A 37 17.49 -3.07 -33.79
C GLU A 37 17.82 -3.10 -32.29
N ARG A 38 17.66 -1.96 -31.59
CA ARG A 38 18.12 -1.83 -30.20
C ARG A 38 17.05 -2.06 -29.13
N LEU A 39 15.77 -1.95 -29.48
CA LEU A 39 14.65 -2.07 -28.55
C LEU A 39 13.77 -3.25 -28.97
N PRO A 40 13.87 -4.43 -28.31
CA PRO A 40 13.17 -5.64 -28.73
C PRO A 40 11.67 -5.45 -28.96
N VAL A 41 10.98 -4.68 -28.12
CA VAL A 41 9.54 -4.42 -28.26
C VAL A 41 9.18 -3.65 -29.55
N TYR A 42 10.07 -2.79 -30.06
CA TYR A 42 9.82 -2.05 -31.30
C TYR A 42 9.83 -2.95 -32.54
N SER A 43 10.58 -4.06 -32.51
CA SER A 43 10.56 -5.07 -33.58
C SER A 43 9.23 -5.82 -33.70
N THR A 44 8.45 -5.84 -32.62
CA THR A 44 7.13 -6.51 -32.57
C THR A 44 5.96 -5.59 -32.91
N LEU A 45 6.21 -4.29 -33.13
CA LEU A 45 5.16 -3.34 -33.48
C LEU A 45 4.69 -3.50 -34.93
N PRO A 46 3.41 -3.19 -35.24
CA PRO A 46 2.89 -3.19 -36.60
C PRO A 46 3.76 -2.36 -37.57
N PRO A 47 4.04 -2.85 -38.79
CA PRO A 47 4.85 -2.11 -39.78
C PRO A 47 4.27 -0.73 -40.13
N GLU A 48 2.95 -0.58 -40.11
CA GLU A 48 2.28 0.70 -40.35
C GLU A 48 2.57 1.71 -39.24
N GLN A 49 2.53 1.28 -37.99
CA GLN A 49 2.83 2.08 -36.80
C GLN A 49 4.29 2.54 -36.77
N LEU A 50 5.22 1.69 -37.22
CA LEU A 50 6.63 2.06 -37.38
C LEU A 50 6.80 3.09 -38.50
N ARG A 51 6.24 2.84 -39.69
CA ARG A 51 6.46 3.66 -40.90
C ARG A 51 5.71 4.99 -40.91
N ARG A 52 4.59 5.10 -40.18
CA ARG A 52 3.76 6.31 -40.13
C ARG A 52 3.93 7.01 -38.79
N ASP A 53 3.41 6.44 -37.71
CA ASP A 53 3.29 7.15 -36.44
C ASP A 53 4.65 7.46 -35.82
N ILE A 54 5.51 6.44 -35.68
CA ILE A 54 6.82 6.61 -35.04
C ILE A 54 7.74 7.49 -35.90
N VAL A 55 7.75 7.29 -37.22
CA VAL A 55 8.49 8.19 -38.14
C VAL A 55 8.01 9.63 -38.01
N GLN A 56 6.70 9.90 -37.94
CA GLN A 56 6.19 11.26 -37.77
C GLN A 56 6.61 11.88 -36.44
N VAL A 57 6.61 11.10 -35.35
CA VAL A 57 7.06 11.54 -34.03
C VAL A 57 8.56 11.87 -34.05
N VAL A 58 9.38 11.03 -34.67
CA VAL A 58 10.82 11.29 -34.84
C VAL A 58 11.05 12.54 -35.69
N GLN A 59 10.36 12.69 -36.82
CA GLN A 59 10.47 13.90 -37.65
C GLN A 59 10.10 15.16 -36.87
N ARG A 60 9.02 15.12 -36.07
CA ARG A 60 8.62 16.26 -35.23
C ARG A 60 9.68 16.57 -34.16
N ALA A 61 10.20 15.55 -33.48
CA ALA A 61 11.27 15.73 -32.50
C ALA A 61 12.52 16.36 -33.12
N LEU A 62 12.92 15.90 -34.32
CA LEU A 62 14.05 16.47 -35.07
C LEU A 62 13.80 17.92 -35.51
N ARG A 63 12.57 18.26 -35.96
CA ARG A 63 12.19 19.65 -36.26
C ARG A 63 12.25 20.54 -35.03
N GLY A 64 11.73 20.06 -33.90
CA GLY A 64 11.80 20.75 -32.61
C GLY A 64 13.25 20.99 -32.17
N PHE A 65 14.13 20.01 -32.36
CA PHE A 65 15.56 20.19 -32.08
C PHE A 65 16.22 21.20 -33.03
N ALA A 66 15.92 21.13 -34.34
CA ALA A 66 16.45 22.09 -35.30
C ALA A 66 16.02 23.52 -34.95
N ALA A 67 14.78 23.73 -34.51
CA ALA A 67 14.29 25.03 -34.04
C ALA A 67 15.01 25.46 -32.74
N PHE A 68 15.18 24.57 -31.77
CA PHE A 68 15.93 24.83 -30.53
C PHE A 68 17.37 25.29 -30.82
N VAL A 69 18.08 24.61 -31.72
CA VAL A 69 19.45 24.96 -32.12
C VAL A 69 19.53 26.35 -32.73
N ARG A 70 18.54 26.73 -33.56
CA ARG A 70 18.49 28.04 -34.23
C ARG A 70 18.14 29.18 -33.27
N ASP A 71 17.09 28.98 -32.47
CA ASP A 71 16.43 30.07 -31.73
C ASP A 71 16.95 30.19 -30.29
N GLY A 72 17.56 29.12 -29.74
CA GLY A 72 18.13 29.09 -28.38
C GLY A 72 17.09 29.16 -27.26
N GLY A 73 15.79 29.10 -27.60
CA GLY A 73 14.67 29.10 -26.66
C GLY A 73 14.20 27.68 -26.29
N PRO A 74 13.37 27.51 -25.25
CA PRO A 74 12.83 26.21 -24.88
C PRO A 74 12.02 25.59 -26.03
N PRO A 75 11.91 24.24 -26.10
CA PRO A 75 11.11 23.58 -27.12
C PRO A 75 9.65 24.06 -27.11
N ASP A 76 9.05 24.12 -28.29
CA ASP A 76 7.68 24.61 -28.47
C ASP A 76 6.67 23.78 -27.66
N SER A 77 5.70 24.48 -27.07
CA SER A 77 4.68 23.86 -26.24
C SER A 77 3.79 22.88 -27.01
N GLY A 78 3.53 23.14 -28.29
CA GLY A 78 2.78 22.27 -29.19
C GLY A 78 3.58 21.02 -29.57
N ASP A 79 4.89 21.16 -29.80
CA ASP A 79 5.78 20.01 -30.01
C ASP A 79 5.82 19.09 -28.78
N LEU A 80 5.97 19.66 -27.58
CA LEU A 80 5.92 18.88 -26.32
C LEU A 80 4.55 18.22 -26.12
N ALA A 81 3.45 18.88 -26.49
CA ALA A 81 2.11 18.30 -26.42
C ALA A 81 1.95 17.09 -27.36
N ALA A 82 2.45 17.17 -28.59
CA ALA A 82 2.40 16.06 -29.53
C ALA A 82 3.26 14.85 -29.08
N LEU A 83 4.42 15.10 -28.45
CA LEU A 83 5.24 14.03 -27.86
C LEU A 83 4.51 13.38 -26.67
N ARG A 84 3.82 14.17 -25.84
CA ARG A 84 2.96 13.67 -24.77
C ARG A 84 1.83 12.78 -25.32
N GLU A 85 1.14 13.22 -26.38
CA GLU A 85 0.09 12.42 -27.04
C GLU A 85 0.61 11.11 -27.61
N SER A 86 1.83 11.12 -28.18
CA SER A 86 2.49 9.88 -28.61
C SER A 86 2.74 8.94 -27.44
N ALA A 87 3.20 9.46 -26.29
CA ALA A 87 3.44 8.65 -25.10
C ALA A 87 2.14 8.05 -24.52
N ILE A 88 1.04 8.79 -24.56
CA ILE A 88 -0.31 8.31 -24.19
C ILE A 88 -0.69 7.10 -25.05
N ARG A 89 -0.61 7.20 -26.38
CA ARG A 89 -0.93 6.07 -27.28
C ARG A 89 -0.06 4.85 -27.00
N ARG A 90 1.25 5.05 -26.76
CA ARG A 90 2.16 3.93 -26.42
C ARG A 90 1.81 3.27 -25.08
N ALA A 91 1.34 4.04 -24.10
CA ALA A 91 0.85 3.49 -22.84
C ALA A 91 -0.45 2.71 -23.04
N GLU A 92 -1.40 3.22 -23.84
CA GLU A 92 -2.66 2.54 -24.18
C GLU A 92 -2.42 1.21 -24.93
N GLU A 93 -1.38 1.15 -25.76
CA GLU A 93 -0.95 -0.04 -26.47
C GLU A 93 -0.07 -0.99 -25.63
N GLY A 94 0.24 -0.64 -24.37
CA GLY A 94 1.00 -1.49 -23.46
C GLY A 94 2.50 -1.55 -23.73
N VAL A 95 3.07 -0.61 -24.48
CA VAL A 95 4.54 -0.56 -24.70
C VAL A 95 5.24 -0.19 -23.38
N PRO A 96 6.27 -0.93 -22.93
CA PRO A 96 6.97 -0.65 -21.68
C PRO A 96 7.60 0.76 -21.62
N LEU A 97 7.46 1.44 -20.47
CA LEU A 97 7.94 2.83 -20.27
C LEU A 97 9.45 2.97 -20.53
N ASP A 98 10.25 1.99 -20.11
CA ASP A 98 11.69 1.94 -20.32
C ASP A 98 12.05 1.89 -21.81
N ALA A 99 11.27 1.16 -22.62
CA ALA A 99 11.43 1.16 -24.07
C ALA A 99 11.01 2.48 -24.71
N VAL A 100 9.90 3.09 -24.25
CA VAL A 100 9.43 4.39 -24.74
C VAL A 100 10.46 5.50 -24.45
N LEU A 101 10.98 5.55 -23.22
CA LEU A 101 12.06 6.50 -22.87
C LEU A 101 13.36 6.17 -23.62
N GLY A 102 13.70 4.88 -23.71
CA GLY A 102 14.87 4.39 -24.43
C GLY A 102 14.92 4.87 -25.87
N ALA A 103 13.77 4.94 -26.56
CA ALA A 103 13.69 5.40 -27.94
C ALA A 103 14.21 6.84 -28.15
N TYR A 104 13.94 7.75 -27.21
CA TYR A 104 14.45 9.13 -27.29
C TYR A 104 15.97 9.18 -27.13
N PHE A 105 16.53 8.38 -26.23
CA PHE A 105 17.98 8.32 -26.03
C PHE A 105 18.71 7.62 -27.18
N VAL A 106 18.12 6.55 -27.75
CA VAL A 106 18.66 5.90 -28.96
C VAL A 106 18.64 6.87 -30.14
N GLY A 107 17.53 7.58 -30.36
CA GLY A 107 17.44 8.58 -31.42
C GLY A 107 18.41 9.74 -31.24
N ALA A 108 18.57 10.25 -30.01
CA ALA A 108 19.54 11.30 -29.71
C ALA A 108 20.99 10.86 -29.97
N ARG A 109 21.36 9.63 -29.56
CA ARG A 109 22.69 9.08 -29.85
C ARG A 109 22.92 8.89 -31.35
N TYR A 110 21.94 8.31 -32.05
CA TYR A 110 22.02 8.15 -33.51
C TYR A 110 22.27 9.49 -34.19
N LEU A 111 21.59 10.54 -33.74
CA LEU A 111 21.72 11.88 -34.28
C LEU A 111 23.14 12.44 -34.09
N VAL A 112 23.73 12.26 -32.91
CA VAL A 112 25.13 12.65 -32.63
C VAL A 112 26.07 11.92 -33.58
N ASP A 113 25.94 10.60 -33.68
CA ASP A 113 26.81 9.78 -34.52
C ASP A 113 26.65 10.11 -36.01
N ALA A 114 25.43 10.46 -36.45
CA ALA A 114 25.15 10.88 -37.81
C ALA A 114 25.74 12.26 -38.13
N PHE A 115 25.62 13.21 -37.20
CA PHE A 115 26.20 14.53 -37.36
C PHE A 115 27.73 14.46 -37.40
N LEU A 116 28.37 13.74 -36.47
CA LEU A 116 29.83 13.59 -36.42
C LEU A 116 30.43 12.94 -37.68
N ARG A 117 29.66 12.16 -38.43
CA ARG A 117 30.09 11.59 -39.73
C ARG A 117 30.04 12.59 -40.88
N GLU A 118 29.18 13.59 -40.79
CA GLU A 118 29.04 14.65 -41.80
C GLU A 118 30.04 15.79 -41.58
N VAL A 119 30.46 15.99 -40.33
CA VAL A 119 31.43 17.00 -39.93
C VAL A 119 32.83 16.67 -40.48
N ASP A 120 33.35 17.51 -41.37
CA ASP A 120 34.73 17.43 -41.85
C ASP A 120 35.74 17.97 -40.81
N HIS A 121 37.01 17.56 -40.88
CA HIS A 121 38.06 17.90 -39.90
C HIS A 121 38.39 19.40 -39.79
N HIS A 122 37.80 20.24 -40.62
CA HIS A 122 37.98 21.70 -40.66
C HIS A 122 36.84 22.49 -39.99
N GLU A 123 35.95 21.83 -39.25
CA GLU A 123 34.89 22.51 -38.51
C GLU A 123 35.40 23.35 -37.32
N ASP A 124 34.58 24.32 -36.92
CA ASP A 124 34.76 25.03 -35.66
C ASP A 124 34.59 24.03 -34.50
N PRO A 125 35.66 23.68 -33.75
CA PRO A 125 35.60 22.71 -32.66
C PRO A 125 34.57 23.08 -31.58
N THR A 126 34.22 24.36 -31.51
CA THR A 126 33.24 24.92 -30.59
C THR A 126 31.81 24.43 -30.90
N ALA A 127 31.49 24.16 -32.17
CA ALA A 127 30.18 23.69 -32.63
C ALA A 127 29.90 22.27 -32.13
N VAL A 128 30.85 21.38 -32.38
CA VAL A 128 30.82 19.97 -31.98
C VAL A 128 30.82 19.85 -30.45
N ALA A 129 31.60 20.69 -29.75
CA ALA A 129 31.67 20.69 -28.29
C ALA A 129 30.34 21.10 -27.61
N GLN A 130 29.48 21.87 -28.27
CA GLN A 130 28.21 22.34 -27.69
C GLN A 130 27.05 21.35 -27.87
N LEU A 131 27.14 20.42 -28.84
CA LEU A 131 26.07 19.49 -29.19
C LEU A 131 25.57 18.64 -28.01
N PRO A 132 26.43 18.03 -27.16
CA PRO A 132 25.95 17.25 -26.02
C PRO A 132 25.15 18.09 -25.01
N GLY A 133 25.61 19.32 -24.75
CA GLY A 133 24.92 20.24 -23.85
C GLY A 133 23.53 20.63 -24.39
N GLN A 134 23.45 20.95 -25.67
CA GLN A 134 22.20 21.30 -26.35
C GLN A 134 21.21 20.13 -26.37
N LEU A 135 21.69 18.90 -26.62
CA LEU A 135 20.86 17.69 -26.57
C LEU A 135 20.33 17.42 -25.16
N LEU A 136 21.17 17.56 -24.12
CA LEU A 136 20.71 17.39 -22.74
C LEU A 136 19.67 18.44 -22.35
N THR A 137 19.86 19.71 -22.75
CA THR A 137 18.89 20.78 -22.53
C THR A 137 17.55 20.50 -23.22
N LEU A 138 17.54 19.91 -24.42
CA LEU A 138 16.31 19.51 -25.11
C LEU A 138 15.67 18.26 -24.51
N LEU A 139 16.47 17.23 -24.19
CA LEU A 139 15.96 15.95 -23.71
C LEU A 139 15.25 16.08 -22.36
N GLN A 140 15.65 17.02 -21.51
CA GLN A 140 15.01 17.24 -20.21
C GLN A 140 13.49 17.55 -20.31
N PRO A 141 13.04 18.61 -21.01
CA PRO A 141 11.61 18.87 -21.18
C PRO A 141 10.88 17.81 -22.02
N VAL A 142 11.55 17.19 -22.99
CA VAL A 142 10.98 16.10 -23.80
C VAL A 142 10.66 14.88 -22.94
N THR A 143 11.63 14.40 -22.15
CA THR A 143 11.43 13.24 -21.26
C THR A 143 10.39 13.52 -20.18
N ALA A 144 10.33 14.75 -19.65
CA ALA A 144 9.27 15.15 -18.73
C ALA A 144 7.87 15.10 -19.36
N ALA A 145 7.71 15.59 -20.59
CA ALA A 145 6.43 15.54 -21.30
C ALA A 145 5.98 14.11 -21.64
N VAL A 146 6.93 13.25 -22.05
CA VAL A 146 6.69 11.82 -22.32
C VAL A 146 6.28 11.09 -21.04
N LEU A 147 6.99 11.32 -19.95
CA LEU A 147 6.69 10.71 -18.65
C LEU A 147 5.31 11.15 -18.13
N ASP A 148 4.98 12.43 -18.23
CA ASP A 148 3.66 12.96 -17.84
C ASP A 148 2.53 12.30 -18.66
N GLY A 149 2.69 12.17 -19.98
CA GLY A 149 1.70 11.49 -20.83
C GLY A 149 1.51 10.02 -20.46
N TYR A 150 2.62 9.29 -20.34
CA TYR A 150 2.59 7.86 -20.03
C TYR A 150 2.01 7.57 -18.64
N LEU A 151 2.47 8.29 -17.62
CA LEU A 151 2.04 8.05 -16.24
C LEU A 151 0.56 8.38 -16.02
N ARG A 152 -0.05 9.29 -16.80
CA ARG A 152 -1.50 9.56 -16.72
C ARG A 152 -2.33 8.33 -17.07
N VAL A 153 -1.96 7.63 -18.14
CA VAL A 153 -2.65 6.40 -18.57
C VAL A 153 -2.45 5.30 -17.53
N ALA A 154 -1.20 5.10 -17.08
CA ALA A 154 -0.90 4.10 -16.04
C ALA A 154 -1.63 4.38 -14.73
N GLN A 155 -1.68 5.64 -14.29
CA GLN A 155 -2.40 6.05 -13.08
C GLN A 155 -3.91 5.88 -13.22
N ALA A 156 -4.49 6.25 -14.37
CA ALA A 156 -5.92 6.08 -14.64
C ALA A 156 -6.34 4.61 -14.63
N SER A 157 -5.54 3.73 -15.23
CA SER A 157 -5.75 2.28 -15.19
C SER A 157 -5.65 1.75 -13.75
N TRP A 158 -4.60 2.10 -13.01
CA TRP A 158 -4.46 1.66 -11.61
C TRP A 158 -5.55 2.21 -10.70
N SER A 159 -6.05 3.43 -10.92
CA SER A 159 -7.18 3.96 -10.16
C SER A 159 -8.47 3.21 -10.49
N ALA A 160 -8.73 2.92 -11.77
CA ALA A 160 -9.93 2.18 -12.18
C ALA A 160 -9.95 0.77 -11.60
N ASP A 161 -8.81 0.06 -11.62
CA ASP A 161 -8.69 -1.27 -11.01
C ASP A 161 -8.98 -1.22 -9.50
N ARG A 162 -8.41 -0.23 -8.80
CA ARG A 162 -8.64 -0.04 -7.36
C ARG A 162 -10.07 0.36 -7.04
N ASP A 163 -10.69 1.19 -7.86
CA ASP A 163 -12.08 1.61 -7.70
C ASP A 163 -13.04 0.44 -7.95
N ALA A 164 -12.72 -0.45 -8.90
CA ALA A 164 -13.44 -1.69 -9.14
C ALA A 164 -13.30 -2.67 -7.96
N GLU A 165 -12.08 -2.90 -7.46
CA GLU A 165 -11.82 -3.71 -6.25
C GLU A 165 -12.58 -3.15 -5.04
N GLN A 166 -12.58 -1.82 -4.86
CA GLN A 166 -13.28 -1.17 -3.75
C GLN A 166 -14.80 -1.28 -3.89
N THR A 167 -15.33 -1.16 -5.12
CA THR A 167 -16.75 -1.36 -5.41
C THR A 167 -17.18 -2.79 -5.09
N LEU A 168 -16.36 -3.78 -5.46
CA LEU A 168 -16.58 -5.19 -5.10
C LEU A 168 -16.57 -5.39 -3.58
N LEU A 169 -15.56 -4.85 -2.89
CA LEU A 169 -15.46 -4.94 -1.44
C LEU A 169 -16.71 -4.35 -0.76
N ASN A 170 -17.15 -3.17 -1.20
CA ASN A 170 -18.36 -2.53 -0.66
C ASN A 170 -19.62 -3.35 -0.95
N ALA A 171 -19.76 -3.93 -2.15
CA ALA A 171 -20.88 -4.80 -2.47
C ALA A 171 -20.95 -6.02 -1.54
N LEU A 172 -19.81 -6.67 -1.28
CA LEU A 172 -19.73 -7.80 -0.35
C LEU A 172 -20.02 -7.38 1.10
N LEU A 173 -19.48 -6.25 1.56
CA LEU A 173 -19.72 -5.74 2.92
C LEU A 173 -21.17 -5.28 3.15
N ASP A 174 -21.85 -4.83 2.09
CA ASP A 174 -23.27 -4.44 2.12
C ASP A 174 -24.22 -5.63 1.91
N GLY A 175 -23.71 -6.84 1.60
CA GLY A 175 -24.53 -8.02 1.29
C GLY A 175 -25.27 -7.90 -0.04
N LYS A 176 -24.78 -7.06 -0.95
CA LYS A 176 -25.35 -6.85 -2.29
C LYS A 176 -24.81 -7.89 -3.27
N PRO A 177 -25.53 -8.17 -4.37
CA PRO A 177 -25.02 -9.03 -5.44
C PRO A 177 -23.66 -8.54 -5.96
N ALA A 178 -22.63 -9.37 -5.81
CA ALA A 178 -21.25 -9.00 -6.10
C ALA A 178 -20.80 -9.34 -7.53
N GLY A 179 -21.61 -10.07 -8.31
CA GLY A 179 -21.21 -10.62 -9.62
C GLY A 179 -20.75 -9.56 -10.63
N GLU A 180 -21.51 -8.48 -10.82
CA GLU A 180 -21.11 -7.40 -11.74
C GLU A 180 -19.87 -6.65 -11.26
N ALA A 181 -19.79 -6.37 -9.96
CA ALA A 181 -18.64 -5.68 -9.39
C ALA A 181 -17.37 -6.55 -9.49
N ALA A 182 -17.51 -7.87 -9.33
CA ALA A 182 -16.44 -8.84 -9.49
C ALA A 182 -15.96 -8.93 -10.94
N ALA A 183 -16.89 -8.95 -11.90
CA ALA A 183 -16.56 -8.93 -13.32
C ALA A 183 -15.79 -7.65 -13.71
N ARG A 184 -16.22 -6.47 -13.24
CA ARG A 184 -15.49 -5.20 -13.48
C ARG A 184 -14.11 -5.17 -12.84
N ALA A 185 -13.96 -5.81 -11.67
CA ALA A 185 -12.67 -5.93 -10.99
C ALA A 185 -11.78 -7.05 -11.55
N GLY A 186 -12.25 -7.83 -12.54
CA GLY A 186 -11.52 -8.99 -13.06
C GLY A 186 -11.33 -10.11 -12.01
N VAL A 187 -12.19 -10.17 -10.99
CA VAL A 187 -12.10 -11.14 -9.89
C VAL A 187 -13.14 -12.23 -10.10
N ALA A 188 -12.70 -13.49 -10.13
CA ALA A 188 -13.60 -14.62 -9.99
C ALA A 188 -14.00 -14.75 -8.52
N LEU A 189 -15.31 -14.73 -8.22
CA LEU A 189 -15.79 -14.89 -6.85
C LEU A 189 -15.37 -16.26 -6.31
N PRO A 190 -14.61 -16.32 -5.19
CA PRO A 190 -14.24 -17.57 -4.55
C PRO A 190 -15.47 -18.22 -3.89
N PRO A 191 -15.43 -19.54 -3.64
CA PRO A 191 -16.48 -20.25 -2.91
C PRO A 191 -16.61 -19.80 -1.44
N GLY A 192 -15.56 -19.21 -0.84
CA GLY A 192 -15.62 -18.69 0.52
C GLY A 192 -14.57 -17.62 0.79
N TYR A 193 -14.70 -16.95 1.93
CA TYR A 193 -13.78 -15.94 2.43
C TYR A 193 -13.42 -16.20 3.90
N LEU A 194 -12.17 -15.92 4.25
CA LEU A 194 -11.80 -15.57 5.61
C LEU A 194 -11.87 -14.04 5.74
N VAL A 195 -12.84 -13.57 6.51
CA VAL A 195 -13.08 -12.15 6.79
C VAL A 195 -12.33 -11.77 8.07
N LEU A 196 -11.40 -10.83 7.94
CA LEU A 196 -10.48 -10.45 8.99
C LEU A 196 -10.72 -9.00 9.40
N SER A 197 -10.95 -8.77 10.69
CA SER A 197 -10.79 -7.45 11.30
C SER A 197 -9.39 -7.37 11.87
N VAL A 198 -8.57 -6.44 11.38
CA VAL A 198 -7.15 -6.31 11.73
C VAL A 198 -6.96 -5.05 12.55
N ALA A 199 -6.32 -5.16 13.72
CA ALA A 199 -5.75 -4.02 14.45
C ALA A 199 -4.24 -4.03 14.22
N VAL A 200 -3.67 -2.87 13.87
CA VAL A 200 -2.26 -2.71 13.56
C VAL A 200 -1.61 -1.85 14.64
N GLY A 201 -0.60 -2.42 15.32
CA GLY A 201 0.21 -1.70 16.28
C GLY A 201 0.95 -0.50 15.68
N ARG A 202 1.48 0.35 16.56
CA ARG A 202 2.37 1.44 16.13
C ARG A 202 3.70 0.86 15.67
N HIS A 203 4.22 1.38 14.56
CA HIS A 203 5.58 1.08 14.12
C HIS A 203 6.58 1.96 14.90
N PRO A 204 7.79 1.48 15.23
CA PRO A 204 8.81 2.28 15.94
C PRO A 204 9.09 3.64 15.29
N ASP A 205 9.16 3.69 13.96
CA ASP A 205 9.34 4.93 13.17
C ASP A 205 8.30 6.01 13.46
N GLU A 206 7.08 5.67 13.90
CA GLU A 206 6.04 6.66 14.24
C GLU A 206 6.39 7.48 15.49
N THR A 207 7.35 7.01 16.28
CA THR A 207 7.85 7.66 17.50
C THR A 207 9.30 8.10 17.38
N ALA A 208 9.92 7.92 16.21
CA ALA A 208 11.32 8.24 16.00
C ALA A 208 11.54 9.76 15.96
N PRO A 209 12.58 10.30 16.65
CA PRO A 209 12.89 11.72 16.60
C PRO A 209 13.17 12.20 15.17
N GLY A 210 12.57 13.32 14.77
CA GLY A 210 12.76 13.90 13.43
C GLY A 210 11.99 13.22 12.30
N VAL A 211 11.17 12.21 12.59
CA VAL A 211 10.28 11.55 11.61
C VAL A 211 8.86 12.08 11.77
N ASP A 212 8.21 12.41 10.64
CA ASP A 212 6.77 12.74 10.64
C ASP A 212 5.94 11.45 10.90
N PRO A 213 5.17 11.38 12.01
CA PRO A 213 4.39 10.20 12.35
C PRO A 213 3.35 9.81 11.29
N LEU A 214 2.79 10.79 10.57
CA LEU A 214 1.80 10.53 9.51
C LEU A 214 2.46 9.86 8.30
N ILE A 215 3.69 10.26 7.95
CA ILE A 215 4.46 9.64 6.87
C ILE A 215 4.85 8.21 7.28
N ALA A 216 5.32 8.01 8.51
CA ALA A 216 5.64 6.69 9.04
C ALA A 216 4.42 5.76 9.03
N ALA A 217 3.26 6.24 9.49
CA ALA A 217 1.99 5.50 9.47
C ALA A 217 1.56 5.11 8.04
N ARG A 218 1.67 6.03 7.07
CA ARG A 218 1.38 5.73 5.66
C ARG A 218 2.33 4.69 5.07
N ARG A 219 3.63 4.77 5.41
CA ARG A 219 4.64 3.80 4.97
C ARG A 219 4.35 2.41 5.55
N LYS A 220 3.98 2.33 6.82
CA LYS A 220 3.52 1.10 7.49
C LYS A 220 2.36 0.46 6.74
N VAL A 221 1.28 1.22 6.48
CA VAL A 221 0.10 0.71 5.76
C VAL A 221 0.46 0.25 4.35
N ARG A 222 1.30 1.02 3.63
CA ARG A 222 1.77 0.64 2.29
C ARG A 222 2.54 -0.68 2.32
N ARG A 223 3.43 -0.86 3.29
CA ARG A 223 4.19 -2.12 3.48
C ARG A 223 3.26 -3.28 3.77
N LEU A 224 2.33 -3.13 4.71
CA LEU A 224 1.36 -4.18 5.05
C LEU A 224 0.51 -4.61 3.85
N ARG A 225 0.02 -3.64 3.05
CA ARG A 225 -0.72 -3.94 1.81
C ARG A 225 0.14 -4.68 0.78
N ALA A 226 1.40 -4.29 0.62
CA ALA A 226 2.31 -4.94 -0.32
C ALA A 226 2.63 -6.38 0.10
N GLU A 227 2.95 -6.59 1.38
CA GLU A 227 3.24 -7.93 1.93
C GLU A 227 2.03 -8.85 1.88
N LEU A 228 0.84 -8.33 2.19
CA LEU A 228 -0.40 -9.10 2.07
C LEU A 228 -0.60 -9.57 0.63
N ARG A 229 -0.52 -8.65 -0.36
CA ARG A 229 -0.65 -8.98 -1.78
C ARG A 229 0.39 -10.01 -2.25
N HIS A 230 1.61 -9.94 -1.74
CA HIS A 230 2.68 -10.87 -2.10
C HIS A 230 2.44 -12.29 -1.52
N GLN A 231 1.82 -12.40 -0.35
CA GLN A 231 1.72 -13.66 0.38
C GLN A 231 0.36 -14.36 0.25
N THR A 232 -0.66 -13.65 -0.22
CA THR A 232 -1.99 -14.23 -0.45
C THR A 232 -2.11 -14.77 -1.87
N ARG A 233 -2.65 -15.98 -2.01
CA ARG A 233 -3.06 -16.50 -3.32
C ARG A 233 -4.40 -15.90 -3.70
N GLY A 234 -4.51 -15.34 -4.90
CA GLY A 234 -5.72 -14.66 -5.38
C GLY A 234 -5.82 -13.20 -4.93
N THR A 235 -6.93 -12.54 -5.31
CA THR A 235 -7.15 -11.11 -5.06
C THR A 235 -7.76 -10.90 -3.67
N ALA A 236 -6.92 -10.61 -2.68
CA ALA A 236 -7.39 -10.18 -1.36
C ALA A 236 -7.99 -8.75 -1.46
N LEU A 237 -9.21 -8.59 -0.96
CA LEU A 237 -9.87 -7.28 -0.92
C LEU A 237 -9.60 -6.61 0.43
N VAL A 238 -9.10 -5.37 0.38
CA VAL A 238 -8.43 -4.76 1.53
C VAL A 238 -8.87 -3.32 1.72
N THR A 239 -9.39 -3.00 2.90
CA THR A 239 -9.51 -1.62 3.38
C THR A 239 -8.70 -1.48 4.66
N LEU A 240 -7.62 -0.70 4.62
CA LEU A 240 -6.69 -0.52 5.75
C LEU A 240 -6.39 0.96 5.96
N ALA A 241 -6.53 1.41 7.20
CA ALA A 241 -6.06 2.68 7.74
C ALA A 241 -4.82 2.45 8.61
N ALA A 242 -4.32 3.51 9.26
CA ALA A 242 -3.11 3.48 10.07
C ALA A 242 -3.18 2.55 11.29
N ASP A 243 -4.37 2.37 11.85
CA ASP A 243 -4.67 1.60 13.06
C ASP A 243 -5.30 0.22 12.79
N GLY A 244 -5.67 -0.07 11.54
CA GLY A 244 -6.31 -1.32 11.20
C GLY A 244 -7.28 -1.23 10.03
N GLY A 245 -8.11 -2.25 9.89
CA GLY A 245 -9.16 -2.30 8.88
C GLY A 245 -9.66 -3.71 8.61
N LEU A 246 -10.25 -3.92 7.43
CA LEU A 246 -10.82 -5.19 7.01
C LEU A 246 -10.03 -5.79 5.85
N VAL A 247 -9.88 -7.12 5.90
CA VAL A 247 -9.27 -7.93 4.83
C VAL A 247 -10.19 -9.11 4.55
N LEU A 248 -10.53 -9.31 3.28
CA LEU A 248 -11.26 -10.49 2.80
C LEU A 248 -10.26 -11.35 2.04
N LEU A 249 -9.89 -12.50 2.62
CA LEU A 249 -9.01 -13.46 1.98
C LEU A 249 -9.84 -14.49 1.22
N PRO A 250 -9.63 -14.64 -0.11
CA PRO A 250 -10.35 -15.63 -0.89
C PRO A 250 -9.92 -17.04 -0.49
N MET A 251 -10.89 -17.94 -0.32
CA MET A 251 -10.66 -19.35 0.00
C MET A 251 -11.07 -20.24 -1.17
N PRO A 252 -10.30 -21.30 -1.50
CA PRO A 252 -10.63 -22.22 -2.58
C PRO A 252 -11.75 -23.21 -2.23
N VAL A 253 -12.29 -23.11 -1.02
CA VAL A 253 -13.34 -23.97 -0.47
C VAL A 253 -14.44 -23.10 0.17
N PRO A 254 -15.69 -23.59 0.27
CA PRO A 254 -16.74 -22.90 1.00
C PRO A 254 -16.42 -22.79 2.50
N ALA A 255 -17.15 -21.91 3.20
CA ALA A 255 -16.88 -21.57 4.60
C ALA A 255 -16.95 -22.79 5.54
N ASP A 256 -17.92 -23.67 5.34
CA ASP A 256 -18.14 -24.89 6.13
C ASP A 256 -17.08 -25.98 5.91
N ALA A 257 -16.32 -25.90 4.82
CA ALA A 257 -15.23 -26.81 4.48
C ALA A 257 -13.86 -26.35 5.03
N LEU A 258 -13.80 -25.26 5.80
CA LEU A 258 -12.55 -24.77 6.38
C LEU A 258 -12.05 -25.68 7.52
N THR A 259 -10.94 -26.36 7.25
CA THR A 259 -10.26 -27.22 8.23
C THR A 259 -9.33 -26.45 9.18
N ALA A 260 -8.87 -27.12 10.24
CA ALA A 260 -7.81 -26.62 11.12
C ALA A 260 -6.47 -26.32 10.42
N ALA A 261 -6.22 -26.86 9.21
CA ALA A 261 -5.04 -26.52 8.43
C ALA A 261 -5.13 -25.08 7.90
N HIS A 262 -6.28 -24.68 7.34
CA HIS A 262 -6.49 -23.32 6.84
C HIS A 262 -6.34 -22.26 7.96
N TRP A 263 -6.82 -22.58 9.16
CA TRP A 263 -6.65 -21.70 10.33
C TRP A 263 -5.19 -21.57 10.77
N ARG A 264 -4.39 -22.64 10.68
CA ARG A 264 -2.94 -22.57 10.93
C ARG A 264 -2.23 -21.75 9.87
N ASP A 265 -2.58 -21.93 8.59
CA ASP A 265 -2.01 -21.15 7.49
C ASP A 265 -2.30 -19.64 7.65
N LEU A 266 -3.51 -19.29 8.12
CA LEU A 266 -3.87 -17.91 8.46
C LEU A 266 -3.03 -17.37 9.62
N ALA A 267 -2.87 -18.15 10.70
CA ALA A 267 -2.02 -17.76 11.82
C ALA A 267 -0.56 -17.51 11.37
N ASP A 268 0.00 -18.42 10.59
CA ASP A 268 1.35 -18.31 10.04
C ASP A 268 1.50 -17.09 9.10
N LEU A 269 0.47 -16.77 8.31
CA LEU A 269 0.43 -15.57 7.49
C LEU A 269 0.48 -14.30 8.34
N VAL A 270 -0.38 -14.19 9.36
CA VAL A 270 -0.41 -13.02 10.25
C VAL A 270 0.93 -12.86 10.99
N ASP A 271 1.55 -13.95 11.40
CA ASP A 271 2.85 -13.94 12.05
C ASP A 271 3.99 -13.48 11.12
N ARG A 272 3.98 -13.92 9.86
CA ARG A 272 4.92 -13.42 8.84
C ARG A 272 4.73 -11.92 8.59
N LEU A 273 3.47 -11.49 8.39
CA LEU A 273 3.13 -10.08 8.17
C LEU A 273 3.59 -9.21 9.33
N SER A 274 3.33 -9.64 10.57
CA SER A 274 3.75 -8.97 11.80
C SER A 274 5.28 -8.76 11.81
N ARG A 275 6.05 -9.83 11.55
CA ARG A 275 7.52 -9.78 11.55
C ARG A 275 8.10 -8.91 10.43
N GLN A 276 7.63 -9.05 9.19
CA GLN A 276 8.16 -8.28 8.05
C GLN A 276 7.75 -6.81 8.10
N CYS A 277 6.57 -6.52 8.65
CA CYS A 277 6.12 -5.14 8.81
C CYS A 277 6.72 -4.47 10.05
N GLY A 278 7.23 -5.22 11.03
CA GLY A 278 7.75 -4.69 12.29
C GLY A 278 6.64 -4.14 13.18
N VAL A 279 5.45 -4.74 13.14
CA VAL A 279 4.25 -4.27 13.86
C VAL A 279 3.53 -5.44 14.48
N THR A 280 2.89 -5.22 15.62
CA THR A 280 1.97 -6.21 16.18
C THR A 280 0.65 -6.20 15.42
N LEU A 281 0.11 -7.38 15.13
CA LEU A 281 -1.19 -7.54 14.51
C LEU A 281 -2.11 -8.30 15.45
N THR A 282 -3.29 -7.75 15.72
CA THR A 282 -4.38 -8.45 16.41
C THR A 282 -5.52 -8.62 15.44
N VAL A 283 -5.88 -9.86 15.14
CA VAL A 283 -6.83 -10.20 14.08
C VAL A 283 -8.00 -10.96 14.69
N GLY A 284 -9.21 -10.43 14.53
CA GLY A 284 -10.42 -11.23 14.68
C GLY A 284 -10.79 -11.81 13.32
N ALA A 285 -11.16 -13.09 13.28
CA ALA A 285 -11.43 -13.79 12.03
C ALA A 285 -12.76 -14.55 12.08
N ALA A 286 -13.47 -14.53 10.96
CA ALA A 286 -14.69 -15.28 10.72
C ALA A 286 -14.74 -15.74 9.26
N GLU A 287 -15.33 -16.89 9.03
CA GLU A 287 -15.58 -17.47 7.72
C GLU A 287 -16.95 -17.08 7.16
N ALA A 288 -17.04 -16.89 5.85
CA ALA A 288 -18.32 -16.66 5.18
C ALA A 288 -18.26 -17.00 3.69
N GLU A 289 -19.42 -17.34 3.11
CA GLU A 289 -19.65 -17.20 1.68
C GLU A 289 -19.95 -15.74 1.33
N SER A 290 -20.15 -15.44 0.04
CA SER A 290 -20.26 -14.05 -0.44
C SER A 290 -21.41 -13.26 0.20
N ASP A 291 -22.54 -13.91 0.49
CA ASP A 291 -23.73 -13.32 1.11
C ASP A 291 -23.59 -13.14 2.64
N GLY A 292 -22.78 -13.98 3.29
CA GLY A 292 -22.47 -13.92 4.73
C GLY A 292 -21.36 -12.95 5.11
N VAL A 293 -20.66 -12.33 4.14
CA VAL A 293 -19.56 -11.39 4.41
C VAL A 293 -19.93 -10.25 5.37
N PRO A 294 -21.11 -9.61 5.30
CA PRO A 294 -21.47 -8.54 6.22
C PRO A 294 -21.50 -9.00 7.68
N ASP A 295 -22.01 -10.21 7.92
CA ASP A 295 -22.18 -10.79 9.24
C ASP A 295 -20.83 -11.24 9.80
N ALA A 296 -20.02 -11.90 8.96
CA ALA A 296 -18.66 -12.27 9.30
C ALA A 296 -17.76 -11.05 9.57
N ALA A 297 -17.93 -9.93 8.85
CA ALA A 297 -17.19 -8.70 9.12
C ALA A 297 -17.52 -8.12 10.51
N ARG A 298 -18.81 -8.12 10.89
CA ARG A 298 -19.24 -7.71 12.23
C ARG A 298 -18.69 -8.65 13.30
N LEU A 299 -18.83 -9.96 13.10
CA LEU A 299 -18.33 -10.97 14.02
C LEU A 299 -16.80 -10.87 14.21
N ALA A 300 -16.04 -10.75 13.12
CA ALA A 300 -14.59 -10.59 13.15
C ALA A 300 -14.18 -9.33 13.94
N ALA A 301 -14.88 -8.21 13.76
CA ALA A 301 -14.63 -6.99 14.52
C ALA A 301 -14.92 -7.15 16.02
N GLU A 302 -16.03 -7.80 16.37
CA GLU A 302 -16.40 -8.10 17.75
C GLU A 302 -15.39 -9.04 18.41
N VAL A 303 -15.01 -10.13 17.74
CA VAL A 303 -13.99 -11.09 18.21
C VAL A 303 -12.66 -10.40 18.46
N ARG A 304 -12.20 -9.54 17.53
CA ARG A 304 -10.98 -8.75 17.69
C ARG A 304 -11.05 -7.86 18.94
N GLN A 305 -12.20 -7.20 19.15
CA GLN A 305 -12.41 -6.31 20.29
C GLN A 305 -12.42 -7.07 21.61
N VAL A 306 -13.11 -8.21 21.66
CA VAL A 306 -13.18 -9.09 22.84
C VAL A 306 -11.79 -9.66 23.15
N ALA A 307 -11.06 -10.16 22.15
CA ALA A 307 -9.70 -10.68 22.33
C ALA A 307 -8.74 -9.60 22.88
N SER A 308 -8.86 -8.37 22.37
CA SER A 308 -8.08 -7.23 22.85
C SER A 308 -8.41 -6.87 24.30
N THR A 309 -9.69 -6.88 24.65
CA THR A 309 -10.18 -6.57 26.01
C THR A 309 -9.79 -7.65 27.02
N ALA A 310 -9.93 -8.92 26.65
CA ALA A 310 -9.52 -10.07 27.45
C ALA A 310 -7.99 -10.17 27.58
N GLY A 311 -7.23 -9.45 26.75
CA GLY A 311 -5.77 -9.47 26.76
C GLY A 311 -5.20 -10.76 26.22
N ARG A 312 -5.82 -11.34 25.19
CA ARG A 312 -5.34 -12.55 24.49
C ARG A 312 -4.02 -12.32 23.73
N GLY A 313 -3.65 -11.06 23.50
CA GLY A 313 -2.41 -10.67 22.82
C GLY A 313 -2.55 -10.57 21.30
N PRO A 314 -1.44 -10.28 20.59
CA PRO A 314 -1.40 -10.28 19.13
C PRO A 314 -1.60 -11.71 18.58
N GLY A 315 -2.01 -11.80 17.32
CA GLY A 315 -2.31 -13.06 16.63
C GLY A 315 -3.73 -13.11 16.10
N VAL A 316 -4.11 -14.30 15.63
CA VAL A 316 -5.45 -14.59 15.08
C VAL A 316 -6.34 -15.14 16.19
N HIS A 317 -7.54 -14.57 16.31
CA HIS A 317 -8.56 -14.96 17.26
C HIS A 317 -9.85 -15.25 16.52
N ARG A 318 -10.46 -16.41 16.81
CA ARG A 318 -11.78 -16.82 16.33
C ARG A 318 -12.78 -16.71 17.46
N LEU A 319 -14.06 -16.82 17.12
CA LEU A 319 -15.11 -16.87 18.13
C LEU A 319 -14.88 -17.99 19.16
N SER A 320 -14.40 -19.16 18.71
CA SER A 320 -14.08 -20.30 19.58
C SER A 320 -13.00 -20.02 20.63
N ASP A 321 -12.14 -19.02 20.40
CA ASP A 321 -11.03 -18.67 21.31
C ASP A 321 -11.50 -17.69 22.43
N VAL A 322 -12.71 -17.12 22.28
CA VAL A 322 -13.26 -16.09 23.18
C VAL A 322 -14.75 -16.30 23.51
N LEU A 323 -15.31 -17.52 23.39
CA LEU A 323 -16.75 -17.79 23.53
C LEU A 323 -17.36 -17.20 24.81
N LEU A 324 -16.69 -17.38 25.94
CA LEU A 324 -17.17 -16.94 27.24
C LEU A 324 -17.14 -15.42 27.36
N GLU A 325 -16.00 -14.81 27.08
CA GLU A 325 -15.83 -13.36 27.12
C GLU A 325 -16.74 -12.66 26.11
N TYR A 326 -16.95 -13.27 24.95
CA TYR A 326 -17.86 -12.80 23.93
C TYR A 326 -19.29 -12.76 24.44
N GLN A 327 -19.80 -13.84 25.02
CA GLN A 327 -21.16 -13.88 25.56
C GLN A 327 -21.37 -12.90 26.73
N LEU A 328 -20.37 -12.75 27.60
CA LEU A 328 -20.43 -11.86 28.76
C LEU A 328 -20.33 -10.37 28.39
N SER A 329 -19.67 -10.06 27.27
CA SER A 329 -19.58 -8.70 26.73
C SER A 329 -20.87 -8.21 26.05
N ARG A 330 -21.84 -9.09 25.80
CA ARG A 330 -23.09 -8.72 25.12
C ARG A 330 -23.98 -7.85 26.02
N PRO A 331 -24.65 -6.82 25.47
CA PRO A 331 -25.64 -6.05 26.20
C PRO A 331 -26.77 -6.96 26.75
N GLY A 332 -27.20 -6.69 27.98
CA GLY A 332 -28.28 -7.41 28.63
C GLY A 332 -28.53 -6.92 30.06
N ALA A 333 -29.62 -7.36 30.69
CA ALA A 333 -29.98 -6.94 32.04
C ALA A 333 -28.86 -7.21 33.08
N ALA A 334 -28.14 -8.33 32.90
CA ALA A 334 -27.02 -8.70 33.76
C ALA A 334 -25.73 -7.92 33.42
N HIS A 335 -25.52 -7.49 32.18
CA HIS A 335 -24.26 -6.86 31.75
C HIS A 335 -23.97 -5.57 32.52
N ALA A 336 -24.95 -4.68 32.66
CA ALA A 336 -24.80 -3.44 33.41
C ALA A 336 -24.53 -3.69 34.91
N GLN A 337 -25.14 -4.74 35.47
CA GLN A 337 -24.91 -5.15 36.87
C GLN A 337 -23.52 -5.73 37.05
N LEU A 338 -23.05 -6.59 36.13
CA LEU A 338 -21.70 -7.15 36.13
C LEU A 338 -20.64 -6.06 36.03
N ALA A 339 -20.77 -5.12 35.09
CA ALA A 339 -19.85 -3.99 34.97
C ALA A 339 -19.84 -3.10 36.23
N ALA A 340 -20.99 -2.93 36.89
CA ALA A 340 -21.09 -2.15 38.12
C ALA A 340 -20.31 -2.77 39.31
N LEU A 341 -20.20 -4.10 39.37
CA LEU A 341 -19.44 -4.79 40.42
C LEU A 341 -17.97 -4.36 40.47
N LEU A 342 -17.36 -4.10 39.31
CA LEU A 342 -15.96 -3.69 39.21
C LEU A 342 -15.74 -2.19 39.08
N ARG A 343 -16.79 -1.36 39.03
CA ARG A 343 -16.64 0.10 38.94
C ARG A 343 -15.73 0.70 40.04
N PRO A 344 -15.83 0.30 41.33
CA PRO A 344 -14.94 0.81 42.38
C PRO A 344 -13.46 0.43 42.20
N VAL A 345 -13.19 -0.64 41.46
CA VAL A 345 -11.84 -1.12 41.10
C VAL A 345 -11.36 -0.47 39.81
N ALA A 346 -12.26 -0.23 38.86
CA ALA A 346 -11.96 0.39 37.58
C ALA A 346 -11.38 1.81 37.72
N GLU A 347 -11.78 2.54 38.77
CA GLU A 347 -11.24 3.86 39.12
C GLU A 347 -9.81 3.81 39.68
N ARG A 348 -9.26 2.61 39.92
CA ARG A 348 -7.95 2.36 40.52
C ARG A 348 -7.11 1.46 39.61
N PRO A 349 -6.33 2.05 38.68
CA PRO A 349 -5.61 1.29 37.64
C PRO A 349 -4.74 0.17 38.19
N ASP A 350 -4.05 0.40 39.31
CA ASP A 350 -3.16 -0.58 39.92
C ASP A 350 -3.89 -1.83 40.45
N LEU A 351 -5.11 -1.66 40.97
CA LEU A 351 -5.96 -2.77 41.42
C LEU A 351 -6.55 -3.53 40.23
N LEU A 352 -7.01 -2.80 39.21
CA LEU A 352 -7.55 -3.41 37.98
C LEU A 352 -6.47 -4.22 37.24
N ASP A 353 -5.28 -3.64 37.08
CA ASP A 353 -4.13 -4.31 36.45
C ASP A 353 -3.71 -5.54 37.24
N THR A 354 -3.73 -5.46 38.58
CA THR A 354 -3.41 -6.60 39.43
C THR A 354 -4.44 -7.72 39.31
N LEU A 355 -5.73 -7.40 39.31
CA LEU A 355 -6.79 -8.39 39.11
C LEU A 355 -6.68 -9.05 37.73
N GLN A 356 -6.49 -8.26 36.68
CA GLN A 356 -6.33 -8.81 35.31
C GLN A 356 -5.10 -9.71 35.19
N ALA A 357 -3.95 -9.27 35.73
CA ALA A 357 -2.74 -10.08 35.71
C ALA A 357 -2.90 -11.38 36.52
N PHE A 358 -3.57 -11.30 37.68
CA PHE A 358 -3.85 -12.45 38.53
C PHE A 358 -4.68 -13.52 37.83
N LEU A 359 -5.75 -13.12 37.15
CA LEU A 359 -6.57 -14.04 36.36
C LEU A 359 -5.81 -14.62 35.16
N ARG A 360 -4.97 -13.81 34.49
CA ARG A 360 -4.14 -14.27 33.36
C ARG A 360 -3.05 -15.28 33.78
N CYS A 361 -2.52 -15.16 34.99
CA CYS A 361 -1.49 -16.06 35.53
C CYS A 361 -2.13 -17.25 36.28
N ALA A 362 -3.34 -17.68 35.89
CA ALA A 362 -4.05 -18.81 36.49
C ALA A 362 -4.15 -18.77 38.03
N LEU A 363 -4.32 -17.56 38.60
CA LEU A 363 -4.40 -17.31 40.04
C LEU A 363 -3.07 -17.54 40.80
N ASP A 364 -1.93 -17.59 40.10
CA ASP A 364 -0.60 -17.66 40.71
C ASP A 364 -0.10 -16.28 41.14
N ARG A 365 0.09 -16.12 42.45
CA ARG A 365 0.54 -14.85 43.06
C ARG A 365 1.98 -14.48 42.70
N ARG A 366 2.87 -15.46 42.58
CA ARG A 366 4.29 -15.24 42.28
C ARG A 366 4.48 -14.84 40.84
N GLU A 367 3.80 -15.54 39.93
CA GLU A 367 3.82 -15.20 38.50
C GLU A 367 3.19 -13.83 38.26
N THR A 368 2.08 -13.52 38.94
CA THR A 368 1.45 -12.20 38.91
C THR A 368 2.41 -11.10 39.38
N ALA A 369 3.10 -11.33 40.50
CA ALA A 369 4.07 -10.39 41.07
C ALA A 369 5.24 -10.15 40.11
N ALA A 370 5.79 -11.21 39.51
CA ALA A 370 6.87 -11.13 38.53
C ALA A 370 6.43 -10.35 37.28
N ARG A 371 5.23 -10.63 36.75
CA ARG A 371 4.67 -9.96 35.58
C ARG A 371 4.43 -8.46 35.81
N LEU A 372 4.00 -8.09 37.01
CA LEU A 372 3.76 -6.69 37.40
C LEU A 372 5.01 -6.00 37.96
N GLN A 373 6.14 -6.70 38.08
CA GLN A 373 7.37 -6.20 38.70
C GLN A 373 7.16 -5.63 40.12
N VAL A 374 6.35 -6.32 40.93
CA VAL A 374 6.07 -5.98 42.33
C VAL A 374 6.41 -7.15 43.27
N HIS A 375 6.45 -6.88 44.58
CA HIS A 375 6.61 -7.95 45.57
C HIS A 375 5.30 -8.77 45.72
N PRO A 376 5.34 -10.10 45.95
CA PRO A 376 4.13 -10.92 46.16
C PRO A 376 3.17 -10.37 47.23
N ASN A 377 3.69 -9.85 48.34
CA ASN A 377 2.88 -9.19 49.39
C ASN A 377 2.02 -8.02 48.85
N THR A 378 2.51 -7.29 47.84
CA THR A 378 1.77 -6.19 47.21
C THR A 378 0.59 -6.73 46.40
N VAL A 379 0.75 -7.87 45.72
CA VAL A 379 -0.35 -8.56 45.03
C VAL A 379 -1.42 -8.95 46.05
N ASP A 380 -1.05 -9.59 47.16
CA ASP A 380 -2.00 -9.98 48.22
C ASP A 380 -2.71 -8.79 48.86
N TYR A 381 -2.00 -7.69 49.08
CA TYR A 381 -2.60 -6.45 49.56
C TYR A 381 -3.63 -5.91 48.56
N ARG A 382 -3.29 -5.83 47.27
CA ARG A 382 -4.18 -5.32 46.23
C ARG A 382 -5.39 -6.22 46.01
N LEU A 383 -5.23 -7.55 46.03
CA LEU A 383 -6.35 -8.50 45.92
C LEU A 383 -7.30 -8.39 47.13
N ARG A 384 -6.77 -8.27 48.36
CA ARG A 384 -7.60 -7.97 49.55
C ARG A 384 -8.35 -6.66 49.42
N ARG A 385 -7.73 -5.64 48.81
CA ARG A 385 -8.39 -4.36 48.54
C ARG A 385 -9.49 -4.47 47.50
N VAL A 386 -9.29 -5.27 46.44
CA VAL A 386 -10.33 -5.62 45.46
C VAL A 386 -11.52 -6.27 46.16
N THR A 387 -11.30 -7.27 47.02
CA THR A 387 -12.37 -7.91 47.80
C THR A 387 -13.08 -6.93 48.72
N ALA A 388 -12.36 -6.04 49.41
CA ALA A 388 -12.95 -5.02 50.27
C ALA A 388 -13.84 -4.01 49.50
N LEU A 389 -13.50 -3.72 48.24
CA LEU A 389 -14.25 -2.75 47.41
C LEU A 389 -15.44 -3.37 46.67
N THR A 390 -15.35 -4.65 46.33
CA THR A 390 -16.33 -5.35 45.47
C THR A 390 -17.22 -6.32 46.24
N GLY A 391 -16.79 -6.75 47.43
CA GLY A 391 -17.39 -7.87 48.16
C GLY A 391 -17.07 -9.25 47.57
N LEU A 392 -16.28 -9.33 46.49
CA LEU A 392 -15.97 -10.57 45.78
C LEU A 392 -14.61 -11.13 46.21
N ASP A 393 -14.60 -12.37 46.70
CA ASP A 393 -13.38 -13.04 47.18
C ASP A 393 -12.74 -13.89 46.07
N THR A 394 -11.49 -13.56 45.72
CA THR A 394 -10.70 -14.35 44.76
C THR A 394 -10.41 -15.80 45.18
N GLY A 395 -10.66 -16.17 46.45
CA GLY A 395 -10.58 -17.54 46.92
C GLY A 395 -11.85 -18.37 46.70
N ARG A 396 -12.98 -17.73 46.35
CA ARG A 396 -14.27 -18.41 46.14
C ARG A 396 -14.54 -18.59 44.65
N SER A 397 -14.82 -19.83 44.23
CA SER A 397 -15.04 -20.16 42.81
C SER A 397 -16.16 -19.36 42.16
N HIS A 398 -17.27 -19.14 42.87
CA HIS A 398 -18.39 -18.34 42.37
C HIS A 398 -18.01 -16.87 42.16
N ASP A 399 -17.32 -16.27 43.14
CA ASP A 399 -16.91 -14.87 43.08
C ASP A 399 -15.83 -14.67 42.00
N LEU A 400 -14.95 -15.65 41.79
CA LEU A 400 -14.01 -15.67 40.66
C LEU A 400 -14.73 -15.64 39.31
N LEU A 401 -15.81 -16.40 39.13
CA LEU A 401 -16.61 -16.36 37.90
C LEU A 401 -17.28 -14.99 37.72
N LEU A 402 -17.80 -14.39 38.80
CA LEU A 402 -18.35 -13.03 38.76
C LEU A 402 -17.28 -11.98 38.44
N LEU A 403 -16.05 -12.12 38.95
CA LEU A 403 -14.93 -11.23 38.63
C LEU A 403 -14.53 -11.33 37.16
N HIS A 404 -14.47 -12.54 36.58
CA HIS A 404 -14.24 -12.73 35.14
C HIS A 404 -15.37 -12.09 34.30
N ALA A 405 -16.62 -12.34 34.71
CA ALA A 405 -17.79 -11.78 34.03
C ALA A 405 -17.85 -10.25 34.11
N ALA A 406 -17.53 -9.68 35.28
CA ALA A 406 -17.46 -8.25 35.48
C ALA A 406 -16.34 -7.62 34.66
N LEU A 407 -15.17 -8.27 34.52
CA LEU A 407 -14.09 -7.77 33.68
C LEU A 407 -14.46 -7.77 32.19
N ALA A 408 -15.11 -8.84 31.73
CA ALA A 408 -15.60 -8.93 30.35
C ALA A 408 -16.68 -7.85 30.08
N ALA A 409 -17.57 -7.61 31.04
CA ALA A 409 -18.63 -6.62 30.93
C ALA A 409 -18.14 -5.17 31.03
N LEU A 410 -17.12 -4.89 31.85
CA LEU A 410 -16.56 -3.55 32.00
C LEU A 410 -15.99 -3.01 30.68
N GLY A 411 -15.46 -3.90 29.84
CA GLY A 411 -14.68 -3.51 28.67
C GLY A 411 -13.37 -2.84 29.08
N ARG A 412 -12.37 -2.80 28.19
CA ARG A 412 -11.21 -1.94 28.43
C ARG A 412 -11.61 -0.52 27.99
N PRO A 413 -11.52 0.52 28.84
CA PRO A 413 -11.75 1.88 28.37
C PRO A 413 -10.78 2.18 27.21
N PRO A 414 -11.24 2.83 26.13
CA PRO A 414 -10.38 3.22 25.02
C PRO A 414 -9.39 4.27 25.54
N GLY A 415 -8.18 3.83 25.88
CA GLY A 415 -7.09 4.71 26.31
C GLY A 415 -6.55 4.40 27.70
N HIS A 416 -5.70 3.38 27.79
CA HIS A 416 -4.51 3.46 28.63
C HIS A 416 -3.36 2.85 27.86
N ARG A 417 -2.53 3.74 27.32
CA ARG A 417 -1.23 3.51 26.69
C ARG A 417 -0.32 2.88 27.75
N ALA A 418 0.27 1.74 27.44
CA ALA A 418 1.54 1.33 28.03
C ALA A 418 2.62 1.63 26.99
#